data_AF-Q8GGD6-F1
#
_entry.id   AF-Q8GGD6-F1
#
_cell.length_a   1.000
_cell.length_b   1.000
_cell.length_c   1.000
_cell.angle_alpha   90.00
_cell.angle_beta   90.00
_cell.angle_gamma   90.00
#
_symmetry.space_group_name_H-M   'P 1'
#
loop_
_entity.id
_entity.type
_entity.pdbx_description
1 polymer ?
#
loop_
_entity_poly.entity_id
_entity_poly.type
_entity_poly.pdbx_seq_one_letter_code
_entity_poly.pdbx_strand_id
1 'polypeptide(L)'
;MDLSKTPGQLATEAAEAIRALNHRTIDAESYETPPSVGEAAYGLRTLIERLPQSLEQMESELLRFGSTDFVRMDDGSDPTYAVAECVSALAAARPLLAQLLDEMRVLSARTSHMGANWPDDVLNSSDTADTPTDTPA
;
A
#
# COMPACT_ATOMS: atom_id res chain seq x y z
N MET A 1 5.99 -19.85 -0.18
CA MET A 1 4.90 -19.49 0.75
C MET A 1 5.05 -20.38 1.96
N ASP A 2 5.27 -19.79 3.13
CA ASP A 2 5.36 -20.55 4.37
C ASP A 2 3.93 -20.88 4.85
N LEU A 3 3.52 -22.14 4.69
CA LEU A 3 2.20 -22.62 5.10
C LEU A 3 2.18 -23.09 6.56
N SER A 4 3.29 -22.96 7.30
CA SER A 4 3.33 -23.31 8.72
C SER A 4 2.69 -22.25 9.62
N LYS A 5 2.49 -21.02 9.11
CA LYS A 5 1.90 -19.91 9.84
C LYS A 5 0.38 -19.91 9.76
N THR A 6 -0.26 -19.52 10.86
CA THR A 6 -1.71 -19.32 10.89
C THR A 6 -2.10 -18.03 10.15
N PRO A 7 -3.35 -17.89 9.68
CA PRO A 7 -3.82 -16.64 9.07
C PRO A 7 -3.62 -15.41 9.98
N GLY A 8 -3.83 -15.57 11.30
CA GLY A 8 -3.59 -14.51 12.27
C GLY A 8 -2.12 -14.07 12.35
N GLN A 9 -1.19 -15.03 12.33
CA GLN A 9 0.25 -14.72 12.31
C GLN A 9 0.65 -13.96 11.03
N LEU A 10 0.12 -14.37 9.87
CA LEU A 10 0.37 -13.66 8.61
C LEU A 10 -0.20 -12.23 8.63
N ALA A 11 -1.39 -12.02 9.19
CA ALA A 11 -1.98 -10.70 9.34
C ALA A 11 -1.15 -9.80 10.29
N THR A 12 -0.65 -10.35 11.40
CA THR A 12 0.25 -9.64 12.32
C THR A 12 1.56 -9.25 11.64
N GLU A 13 2.18 -10.13 10.86
CA GLU A 13 3.40 -9.82 10.13
C GLU A 13 3.20 -8.71 9.09
N ALA A 14 2.06 -8.71 8.39
CA ALA A 14 1.70 -7.62 7.49
C ALA A 14 1.56 -6.29 8.23
N ALA A 15 0.93 -6.28 9.41
CA ALA A 15 0.80 -5.08 10.23
C ALA A 15 2.16 -4.54 10.71
N GLU A 16 3.07 -5.43 11.13
CA GLU A 16 4.44 -5.04 11.53
C GLU A 16 5.26 -4.51 10.36
N ALA A 17 5.10 -5.06 9.14
CA ALA A 17 5.73 -4.53 7.94
C ALA A 17 5.25 -3.10 7.63
N ILE A 18 3.94 -2.83 7.78
CA ILE A 18 3.38 -1.47 7.64
C ILE A 18 3.89 -0.54 8.73
N ARG A 19 4.00 -1.01 9.98
CA ARG A 19 4.61 -0.23 11.08
C ARG A 19 6.05 0.15 10.75
N ALA A 20 6.84 -0.80 10.27
CA ALA A 20 8.23 -0.57 9.86
C ALA A 20 8.33 0.44 8.70
N LEU A 21 7.45 0.32 7.70
CA LEU A 21 7.34 1.31 6.62
C LEU A 21 7.04 2.70 7.18
N ASN A 22 5.98 2.83 7.99
CA ASN A 22 5.56 4.11 8.56
C ASN A 22 6.68 4.75 9.39
N HIS A 23 7.37 3.97 10.24
CA HIS A 23 8.52 4.45 11.00
C HIS A 23 9.66 4.90 10.09
N ARG A 24 9.97 4.12 9.05
CA ARG A 24 11.02 4.47 8.09
C ARG A 24 10.70 5.77 7.36
N THR A 25 9.44 6.15 7.20
CA THR A 25 8.99 7.31 6.41
C THR A 25 8.58 8.53 7.25
N ILE A 26 8.76 8.50 8.57
CA ILE A 26 8.45 9.64 9.47
C ILE A 26 9.34 10.84 9.17
N ASP A 27 10.61 10.61 8.84
CA ASP A 27 11.56 11.68 8.53
C ASP A 27 11.50 12.04 7.04
N ALA A 28 11.49 13.33 6.70
CA ALA A 28 11.32 13.81 5.33
C ALA A 28 12.44 13.34 4.36
N GLU A 29 13.60 12.95 4.87
CA GLU A 29 14.74 12.44 4.10
C GLU A 29 14.60 10.98 3.66
N SER A 30 13.50 10.32 4.05
CA SER A 30 13.32 8.88 3.84
C SER A 30 12.99 8.49 2.41
N TYR A 31 12.36 9.42 1.69
CA TYR A 31 12.16 9.32 0.26
C TYR A 31 13.25 10.14 -0.42
N GLU A 32 14.39 9.49 -0.67
CA GLU A 32 15.58 10.13 -1.26
C GLU A 32 15.28 10.70 -2.66
N THR A 33 14.31 10.13 -3.36
CA THR A 33 13.95 10.54 -4.73
C THR A 33 12.43 10.43 -4.98
N PRO A 34 11.83 11.22 -5.88
CA PRO A 34 10.42 11.07 -6.27
C PRO A 34 10.04 9.64 -6.71
N PRO A 35 10.88 8.88 -7.45
CA PRO A 35 10.64 7.46 -7.73
C PRO A 35 10.44 6.58 -6.50
N SER A 36 11.16 6.82 -5.40
CA SER A 36 11.01 6.03 -4.17
C SER A 36 9.61 6.13 -3.54
N VAL A 37 8.91 7.24 -3.75
CA VAL A 37 7.49 7.40 -3.37
C VAL A 37 6.60 6.51 -4.24
N GLY A 38 6.92 6.41 -5.54
CA GLY A 38 6.21 5.54 -6.48
C GLY A 38 6.35 4.06 -6.15
N GLU A 39 7.54 3.63 -5.75
CA GLU A 39 7.80 2.25 -5.30
C GLU A 39 6.98 1.89 -4.06
N ALA A 40 6.97 2.76 -3.04
CA ALA A 40 6.16 2.57 -1.85
C ALA A 40 4.65 2.56 -2.18
N ALA A 41 4.20 3.48 -3.04
CA ALA A 41 2.81 3.53 -3.50
C ALA A 41 2.39 2.25 -4.23
N TYR A 42 3.25 1.70 -5.08
CA TYR A 42 3.00 0.43 -5.76
C TYR A 42 2.86 -0.73 -4.76
N GLY A 43 3.77 -0.84 -3.79
CA GLY A 43 3.72 -1.88 -2.75
C GLY A 43 2.43 -1.83 -1.92
N LEU A 44 2.04 -0.63 -1.49
CA LEU A 44 0.78 -0.41 -0.77
C LEU A 44 -0.44 -0.74 -1.65
N ARG A 45 -0.43 -0.36 -2.93
CA ARG A 45 -1.49 -0.72 -3.87
C ARG A 45 -1.64 -2.23 -3.99
N THR A 46 -0.54 -2.97 -4.13
CA THR A 46 -0.56 -4.43 -4.18
C THR A 46 -1.16 -5.04 -2.92
N LEU A 47 -0.87 -4.51 -1.73
CA LEU A 47 -1.50 -4.96 -0.49
C LEU A 47 -3.02 -4.74 -0.53
N ILE A 48 -3.47 -3.56 -0.96
CA ILE A 48 -4.89 -3.21 -1.07
C ILE A 48 -5.60 -4.06 -2.14
N GLU A 49 -4.94 -4.44 -3.23
CA GLU A 49 -5.49 -5.36 -4.24
C GLU A 49 -5.77 -6.77 -3.69
N ARG A 50 -5.06 -7.20 -2.63
CA ARG A 50 -5.18 -8.55 -2.04
C ARG A 50 -6.08 -8.60 -0.82
N LEU A 51 -6.24 -7.49 -0.11
CA LEU A 51 -7.10 -7.42 1.08
C LEU A 51 -8.56 -7.88 0.85
N PRO A 52 -9.24 -7.54 -0.26
CA PRO A 52 -10.62 -7.96 -0.49
C PRO A 52 -10.81 -9.47 -0.39
N GLN A 53 -9.90 -10.24 -1.00
CA GLN A 53 -9.94 -11.71 -0.95
C GLN A 53 -9.81 -12.23 0.49
N SER A 54 -8.97 -11.59 1.31
CA SER A 54 -8.82 -11.96 2.73
C SER A 54 -10.10 -11.66 3.53
N LEU A 55 -10.78 -10.55 3.23
CA LEU A 55 -12.06 -10.21 3.87
C LEU A 55 -13.17 -11.20 3.49
N GLU A 56 -13.26 -11.61 2.22
CA GLU A 56 -14.21 -12.60 1.74
C GLU A 56 -14.00 -13.98 2.38
N GLN A 57 -12.73 -14.35 2.60
CA GLN A 57 -12.39 -15.59 3.31
C GLN A 57 -12.80 -15.51 4.78
N MET A 58 -12.59 -14.39 5.47
CA MET A 58 -13.07 -14.19 6.84
C MET A 58 -14.60 -14.24 6.93
N GLU A 59 -15.30 -13.60 6.00
CA GLU A 59 -16.77 -13.64 5.91
C GLU A 59 -17.28 -15.08 5.76
N SER A 60 -16.67 -15.84 4.85
CA SER A 60 -17.02 -17.24 4.60
C SER A 60 -16.83 -18.12 5.84
N GLU A 61 -15.73 -17.93 6.57
CA GLU A 61 -15.47 -18.68 7.81
C GLU A 61 -16.43 -18.28 8.95
N LEU A 62 -16.75 -17.00 9.10
CA LEU A 62 -17.73 -16.54 10.09
C LEU A 62 -19.12 -17.13 9.84
N LEU A 63 -19.58 -17.16 8.58
CA LEU A 63 -20.83 -17.81 8.19
C LEU A 63 -20.79 -19.32 8.48
N ARG A 64 -19.65 -19.98 8.24
CA ARG A 64 -19.47 -21.40 8.58
C ARG A 64 -19.55 -21.65 10.08
N PHE A 65 -18.92 -20.82 10.91
CA PHE A 65 -19.01 -20.94 12.37
C PHE A 65 -20.44 -20.69 12.89
N GLY A 66 -21.14 -19.69 12.34
CA GLY A 66 -22.52 -19.39 12.70
C GLY A 66 -23.51 -20.51 12.35
N SER A 67 -23.29 -21.21 11.22
CA SER A 67 -24.14 -22.34 10.81
C SER A 67 -23.89 -23.66 11.55
N THR A 68 -22.83 -23.74 12.36
CA THR A 68 -22.44 -24.96 13.07
C THR A 68 -22.53 -24.84 14.60
N ASP A 69 -23.17 -23.79 15.11
CA ASP A 69 -23.29 -23.48 16.56
C ASP A 69 -21.93 -23.42 17.28
N PHE A 70 -20.88 -23.06 16.55
CA PHE A 70 -19.50 -23.05 17.04
C PHE A 70 -19.13 -21.75 17.76
N VAL A 71 -20.02 -20.75 17.71
CA VAL A 71 -19.80 -19.41 18.26
C VAL A 71 -20.45 -19.30 19.62
N ARG A 72 -19.68 -18.88 20.63
CA ARG A 72 -20.17 -18.54 21.96
C ARG A 72 -19.67 -17.14 22.34
N MET A 73 -20.59 -16.29 22.78
CA MET A 73 -20.26 -14.96 23.29
C MET A 73 -20.01 -15.01 24.79
N ASP A 74 -18.95 -14.36 25.27
CA ASP A 74 -18.58 -14.29 26.68
C ASP A 74 -19.26 -13.13 27.42
N ASP A 75 -19.67 -12.10 26.68
CA ASP A 75 -20.43 -10.94 27.15
C ASP A 75 -21.95 -11.18 27.25
N GLY A 76 -22.42 -12.36 26.85
CA GLY A 76 -23.83 -12.75 26.87
C GLY A 76 -24.66 -12.23 25.70
N SER A 77 -24.05 -11.61 24.68
CA SER A 77 -24.73 -11.23 23.44
C SER A 77 -25.16 -12.46 22.61
N ASP A 78 -26.11 -12.26 21.69
CA ASP A 78 -26.60 -13.34 20.82
C ASP A 78 -25.53 -13.71 19.76
N PRO A 79 -25.05 -14.96 19.70
CA PRO A 79 -24.01 -15.37 18.74
C PRO A 79 -24.41 -15.20 17.27
N THR A 80 -25.69 -15.38 16.94
CA THR A 80 -26.19 -15.23 15.56
C THR A 80 -26.14 -13.76 15.16
N TYR A 81 -26.57 -12.88 16.05
CA TYR A 81 -26.50 -11.44 15.85
C TYR A 81 -25.05 -10.96 15.72
N ALA A 82 -24.15 -11.43 16.59
CA ALA A 82 -22.72 -11.08 16.53
C ALA A 82 -22.07 -11.49 15.19
N VAL A 83 -22.34 -12.70 14.70
CA VAL A 83 -21.86 -13.15 13.38
C VAL A 83 -22.42 -12.27 12.27
N ALA A 84 -23.71 -11.94 12.31
CA ALA A 84 -24.35 -11.09 11.31
C ALA A 84 -23.74 -9.67 11.29
N GLU A 85 -23.43 -9.10 12.46
CA GLU A 85 -22.74 -7.81 12.57
C GLU A 85 -21.34 -7.85 11.97
N CYS A 86 -20.54 -8.89 12.25
CA CYS A 86 -19.22 -9.04 11.66
C CYS A 86 -19.28 -9.18 10.13
N VAL A 87 -20.21 -9.98 9.61
CA VAL A 87 -20.44 -10.14 8.16
C VAL A 87 -20.84 -8.81 7.52
N SER A 88 -21.73 -8.05 8.17
CA SER A 88 -22.14 -6.72 7.72
C SER A 88 -20.96 -5.73 7.68
N ALA A 89 -20.10 -5.75 8.71
CA ALA A 89 -18.90 -4.92 8.77
C ALA A 89 -17.91 -5.25 7.64
N LEU A 90 -17.67 -6.54 7.37
CA LEU A 90 -16.84 -6.98 6.24
C LEU A 90 -17.43 -6.56 4.91
N ALA A 91 -18.75 -6.69 4.74
CA ALA A 91 -19.45 -6.25 3.55
C ALA A 91 -19.33 -4.74 3.32
N ALA A 92 -19.41 -3.92 4.39
CA ALA A 92 -19.22 -2.48 4.33
C ALA A 92 -17.77 -2.06 4.05
N ALA A 93 -16.78 -2.82 4.52
CA ALA A 93 -15.37 -2.52 4.29
C ALA A 93 -14.94 -2.70 2.82
N ARG A 94 -15.53 -3.65 2.09
CA ARG A 94 -15.20 -3.93 0.67
C ARG A 94 -15.31 -2.72 -0.26
N PRO A 95 -16.44 -1.97 -0.32
CA PRO A 95 -16.53 -0.80 -1.18
C PRO A 95 -15.57 0.32 -0.76
N LEU A 96 -15.25 0.45 0.52
CA LEU A 96 -14.24 1.41 1.01
C LEU A 96 -12.84 1.05 0.53
N LEU A 97 -12.48 -0.24 0.54
CA LEU A 97 -11.22 -0.73 -0.02
C LEU A 97 -11.15 -0.51 -1.54
N ALA A 98 -12.26 -0.69 -2.25
CA ALA A 98 -12.31 -0.43 -3.69
C ALA A 98 -12.05 1.05 -4.00
N GLN A 99 -12.66 1.97 -3.24
CA GLN A 99 -12.41 3.41 -3.37
C GLN A 99 -10.94 3.75 -3.09
N LEU A 100 -10.37 3.19 -2.01
CA LEU A 100 -8.95 3.38 -1.71
C LEU A 100 -8.04 2.84 -2.82
N LEU A 101 -8.38 1.69 -3.41
CA LEU A 101 -7.62 1.12 -4.51
C LEU A 101 -7.62 2.04 -5.74
N ASP A 102 -8.76 2.66 -6.06
CA ASP A 102 -8.87 3.60 -7.17
C ASP A 102 -8.00 4.84 -6.94
N GLU A 103 -8.00 5.40 -5.73
CA GLU A 103 -7.09 6.51 -5.38
C GLU A 103 -5.62 6.11 -5.46
N MET A 104 -5.28 4.90 -5.01
CA MET A 104 -3.91 4.38 -5.09
C MET A 104 -3.45 4.13 -6.53
N ARG A 105 -4.37 3.79 -7.44
CA ARG A 105 -4.09 3.72 -8.88
C ARG A 105 -3.76 5.10 -9.45
N VAL A 106 -4.53 6.14 -9.08
CA VAL A 106 -4.24 7.53 -9.47
C VAL A 106 -2.89 7.98 -8.94
N LEU A 107 -2.58 7.71 -7.67
CA LEU A 107 -1.28 8.01 -7.07
C LEU A 107 -0.14 7.32 -7.82
N SER A 108 -0.24 6.00 -8.02
CA SER A 108 0.79 5.20 -8.71
C SER A 108 1.04 5.69 -10.14
N ALA A 109 -0.03 6.04 -10.87
CA ALA A 109 0.08 6.56 -12.24
C ALA A 109 0.78 7.93 -12.28
N ARG A 110 0.55 8.78 -11.28
CA ARG A 110 1.20 10.10 -11.21
C ARG A 110 2.67 9.97 -10.83
N THR A 111 2.99 9.16 -9.83
CA THR A 111 4.37 8.98 -9.34
C THR A 111 5.26 8.31 -10.37
N SER A 112 4.73 7.43 -11.24
CA SER A 112 5.50 6.85 -12.35
C SER A 112 5.96 7.87 -13.40
N HIS A 113 5.41 9.09 -13.39
CA HIS A 113 5.82 10.19 -14.26
C HIS A 113 6.71 11.22 -13.56
N MET A 114 7.02 11.06 -12.27
CA MET A 114 7.82 12.03 -11.51
C MET A 114 9.31 11.76 -11.71
N GLY A 115 9.99 12.69 -12.39
CA GLY A 115 11.45 12.80 -12.38
C GLY A 115 11.93 13.78 -11.29
N ALA A 116 13.21 13.70 -10.93
CA ALA A 116 13.85 14.67 -10.05
C ALA A 116 14.57 15.75 -10.88
N ASN A 117 14.36 17.02 -10.53
CA ASN A 117 15.20 18.11 -11.01
C ASN A 117 16.35 18.27 -10.00
N TRP A 118 17.50 17.67 -10.30
CA TRP A 118 18.68 17.81 -9.45
C TRP A 118 19.36 19.15 -9.76
N PRO A 119 19.70 19.97 -8.76
CA PRO A 119 20.45 21.19 -8.97
C PRO A 119 21.93 20.88 -9.27
N ASP A 120 22.20 20.30 -10.44
CA ASP A 120 23.55 20.16 -11.03
C ASP A 120 23.57 20.42 -12.55
N ASP A 121 22.44 20.73 -13.19
CA ASP A 121 22.36 21.13 -14.61
C ASP A 121 22.86 22.58 -14.88
N VAL A 122 23.52 23.24 -13.91
CA VAL A 122 24.05 24.62 -14.06
C VAL A 122 25.58 24.66 -14.21
N LEU A 123 26.29 23.52 -14.18
CA LEU A 123 27.76 23.49 -14.25
C LEU A 123 28.34 22.76 -15.47
N ASN A 124 27.59 22.58 -16.56
CA ASN A 124 28.19 22.11 -17.81
C ASN A 124 27.53 22.68 -19.08
N SER A 125 27.47 24.01 -19.21
CA SER A 125 27.26 24.68 -20.50
C SER A 125 28.33 25.74 -20.83
N SER A 126 29.48 25.72 -20.15
CA SER A 126 30.64 26.50 -20.55
C SER A 126 31.54 25.70 -21.48
N ASP A 127 31.03 25.31 -22.66
CA ASP A 127 31.87 24.84 -23.75
C ASP A 127 31.28 25.20 -25.12
N THR A 128 31.13 26.51 -25.35
CA THR A 128 31.17 27.10 -26.70
C THR A 128 31.90 28.44 -26.62
N ALA A 129 33.18 28.41 -26.30
CA ALA A 129 34.10 29.48 -26.65
C ALA A 129 34.81 29.10 -27.96
N ASP A 130 34.04 28.95 -29.03
CA ASP A 130 34.61 28.90 -30.38
C ASP A 130 35.08 30.32 -30.71
N THR A 131 36.38 30.51 -30.57
CA THR A 131 37.05 31.80 -30.71
C THR A 131 37.34 32.00 -32.19
N PRO A 132 36.97 33.16 -32.79
CA PRO A 132 37.18 33.38 -34.22
C PRO A 132 38.68 33.58 -34.47
N THR A 133 39.34 32.62 -35.13
CA THR A 133 40.67 32.85 -35.69
C THR A 133 40.52 33.42 -37.09
N ASP A 134 40.52 34.75 -37.16
CA ASP A 134 40.68 35.51 -38.38
C ASP A 134 42.19 35.82 -38.59
N THR A 135 42.74 35.27 -39.70
CA THR A 135 43.75 35.88 -40.61
C THR A 135 45.23 36.02 -40.12
N PRO A 136 46.31 36.14 -40.95
CA PRO A 136 46.51 36.07 -42.43
C PRO A 136 47.66 35.17 -42.94
N ALA A 137 47.70 34.91 -44.26
CA ALA A 137 48.87 35.15 -45.14
C ALA A 137 48.44 35.15 -46.62
#